data_AF-A0A2N7VQ36-F1
#
_entry.id   AF-A0A2N7VQ36-F1
#
_cell.length_a   1.000
_cell.length_b   1.000
_cell.length_c   1.000
_cell.angle_alpha   90.00
_cell.angle_beta   90.00
_cell.angle_gamma   90.00
#
_symmetry.space_group_name_H-M   'P 1'
#
loop_
_entity.id
_entity.type
_entity.pdbx_description
1 polymer ?
#
loop_
_entity_poly.entity_id
_entity_poly.type
_entity_poly.pdbx_seq_one_letter_code
_entity_poly.pdbx_strand_id
1 'polypeptide(L)'
;MGRYIIEGTWQGYRSSQDRVVHRSVHDEAEKKLRAWAEQAFSIRYTDGTCLILSVRDCKPRERVAQTLSYMKLIRDCAHYGVSTVQALLDAEKTARSKKVA
;
A
#
# COMPACT_ATOMS: atom_id res chain seq x y z
N MET A 1 23.11 1.16 -2.83
CA MET A 1 21.67 1.36 -3.10
C MET A 1 20.92 1.17 -1.79
N GLY A 2 20.11 2.15 -1.39
CA GLY A 2 19.27 2.05 -0.20
C GLY A 2 18.09 1.09 -0.43
N ARG A 3 17.55 0.56 0.66
CA ARG A 3 16.29 -0.19 0.66
C ARG A 3 15.33 0.55 1.58
N TYR A 4 14.04 0.48 1.30
CA TYR A 4 13.02 1.01 2.17
C TYR A 4 11.95 -0.05 2.43
N ILE A 5 11.16 0.18 3.48
CA ILE A 5 10.15 -0.74 3.96
C ILE A 5 8.82 -0.01 3.92
N ILE A 6 7.79 -0.69 3.40
CA ILE A 6 6.41 -0.28 3.56
C ILE A 6 5.75 -1.22 4.56
N GLU A 7 5.25 -0.67 5.66
CA GLU A 7 4.43 -1.38 6.63
C GLU A 7 2.98 -0.94 6.48
N GLY A 8 2.07 -1.92 6.44
CA GLY A 8 0.62 -1.70 6.46
C GLY A 8 0.06 -2.14 7.80
N THR A 9 -0.44 -1.19 8.58
CA THR A 9 -1.14 -1.45 9.84
C THR A 9 -2.63 -1.47 9.56
N TRP A 10 -3.28 -2.59 9.85
CA TRP A 10 -4.73 -2.67 9.78
C TRP A 10 -5.32 -1.83 10.91
N GLN A 11 -6.15 -0.85 10.58
CA GLN A 11 -6.94 -0.11 11.57
C GLN A 11 -8.39 -0.57 11.46
N GLY A 12 -8.80 -1.38 12.43
CA GLY A 12 -10.13 -1.96 12.51
C GLY A 12 -11.12 -1.09 13.28
N TYR A 13 -12.28 -1.68 13.59
CA TYR A 13 -13.33 -1.01 14.38
C TYR A 13 -12.95 -0.78 15.84
N ARG A 14 -11.95 -1.50 16.35
CA ARG A 14 -11.46 -1.41 17.73
C ARG A 14 -9.94 -1.38 17.70
N SER A 15 -9.34 -0.55 18.55
CA SER A 15 -7.86 -0.41 18.65
C SER A 15 -7.15 -1.73 18.98
N SER A 16 -7.82 -2.70 19.60
CA SER A 16 -7.26 -4.02 19.86
C SER A 16 -7.04 -4.87 18.60
N GLN A 17 -7.57 -4.46 17.46
CA GLN A 17 -7.35 -5.11 16.17
C GLN A 17 -6.15 -4.51 15.42
N ASP A 18 -5.60 -3.40 15.91
CA ASP A 18 -4.55 -2.64 15.25
C ASP A 18 -3.24 -3.43 15.28
N ARG A 19 -2.81 -3.90 14.10
CA ARG A 19 -1.60 -4.69 13.95
C ARG A 19 -0.98 -4.51 12.57
N VAL A 20 0.34 -4.67 12.49
CA VAL A 20 1.03 -4.75 11.20
C VAL A 20 0.61 -6.04 10.50
N VAL A 21 -0.11 -5.90 9.40
CA VAL A 21 -0.61 -7.02 8.57
C VAL A 21 0.12 -7.13 7.23
N HIS A 22 0.90 -6.09 6.89
CA HIS A 22 1.72 -6.05 5.69
C HIS A 22 3.09 -5.47 6.02
N ARG A 23 4.14 -6.09 5.47
CA ARG A 23 5.51 -5.58 5.49
C ARG A 23 6.21 -6.02 4.22
N SER A 24 6.60 -5.08 3.36
CA SER A 24 7.40 -5.36 2.18
C SER A 24 8.65 -4.51 2.12
N VAL A 25 9.72 -5.07 1.56
CA VAL A 25 11.00 -4.39 1.32
C VAL A 25 11.11 -4.07 -0.16
N HIS A 26 11.52 -2.86 -0.47
CA HIS A 26 11.67 -2.37 -1.84
C HIS A 26 13.03 -1.69 -2.00
N ASP A 27 13.49 -1.62 -3.24
CA ASP A 27 14.69 -0.88 -3.60
C ASP A 27 14.37 0.59 -3.83
N GLU A 28 15.30 1.48 -3.49
CA GLU A 28 15.16 2.94 -3.66
C GLU A 28 14.89 3.38 -5.12
N ALA A 29 15.11 2.49 -6.10
CA ALA A 29 14.71 2.69 -7.49
C ALA A 29 13.18 2.87 -7.65
N GLU A 30 12.36 2.29 -6.76
CA GLU A 30 10.89 2.37 -6.77
C GLU A 30 10.37 3.71 -6.19
N LYS A 31 10.97 4.84 -6.59
CA LYS A 31 10.67 6.18 -6.06
C LYS A 31 9.19 6.57 -6.12
N LYS A 32 8.50 6.17 -7.19
CA LYS A 32 7.06 6.45 -7.36
C LYS A 32 6.20 5.75 -6.30
N LEU A 33 6.52 4.49 -6.00
CA LEU A 33 5.80 3.72 -5.00
C LEU A 33 6.06 4.28 -3.60
N ARG A 34 7.32 4.64 -3.30
CA ARG A 34 7.67 5.31 -2.05
C ARG A 34 6.89 6.61 -1.87
N ALA A 35 6.97 7.52 -2.85
CA ALA A 35 6.31 8.83 -2.78
C ALA A 35 4.79 8.69 -2.65
N TRP A 36 4.18 7.77 -3.41
CA TRP A 36 2.76 7.50 -3.29
C TRP A 36 2.40 6.97 -1.89
N ALA A 37 3.17 6.03 -1.33
CA ALA A 37 2.87 5.46 -0.03
C ALA A 37 2.99 6.50 1.10
N GLU A 38 4.00 7.38 1.02
CA GLU A 38 4.18 8.52 1.94
C GLU A 38 3.02 9.54 1.81
N GLN A 39 2.59 9.85 0.59
CA GLN A 39 1.53 10.82 0.33
C GLN A 39 0.13 10.27 0.66
N ALA A 40 -0.16 9.04 0.26
CA ALA A 40 -1.46 8.42 0.45
C ALA A 40 -1.74 8.18 1.93
N PHE A 41 -0.70 7.84 2.71
CA PHE A 41 -0.72 7.57 4.15
C PHE A 41 -1.61 6.40 4.60
N SER A 42 -2.69 6.12 3.88
CA SER A 42 -3.62 5.04 4.17
C SER A 42 -4.39 4.63 2.92
N ILE A 43 -4.90 3.41 2.93
CA ILE A 43 -5.89 2.93 1.96
C ILE A 43 -7.21 2.74 2.70
N ARG A 44 -8.25 3.49 2.33
CA ARG A 44 -9.58 3.40 2.96
C ARG A 44 -10.45 2.36 2.25
N TYR A 45 -11.08 1.50 3.04
CA TYR A 45 -12.05 0.51 2.60
C TYR A 45 -13.47 1.08 2.61
N THR A 46 -14.38 0.39 1.91
CA THR A 46 -15.79 0.81 1.79
C THR A 46 -16.58 0.65 3.09
N ASP A 47 -16.12 -0.21 3.99
CA ASP A 47 -16.72 -0.47 5.30
C ASP A 47 -16.24 0.52 6.39
N GLY A 48 -15.41 1.50 6.02
CA GLY A 48 -14.87 2.51 6.92
C GLY A 48 -13.55 2.14 7.60
N THR A 49 -13.09 0.89 7.47
CA THR A 49 -11.74 0.48 7.93
C THR A 49 -10.66 1.04 7.02
N CYS A 50 -9.40 1.02 7.49
CA CYS A 50 -8.28 1.44 6.65
C CYS A 50 -7.00 0.67 6.93
N LEU A 51 -6.15 0.62 5.90
CA LEU A 51 -4.78 0.13 6.00
C LEU A 51 -3.85 1.35 6.07
N ILE A 52 -3.33 1.67 7.25
CA ILE A 52 -2.37 2.77 7.44
C ILE A 52 -1.02 2.34 6.90
N LEU A 53 -0.44 3.15 6.02
CA LEU A 53 0.86 2.92 5.41
C LEU A 53 1.92 3.74 6.16
N SER A 54 3.00 3.06 6.53
CA SER A 54 4.21 3.69 7.05
C SER A 54 5.38 3.32 6.16
N VAL A 55 6.22 4.32 5.87
CA VAL A 55 7.40 4.17 5.04
C VAL A 55 8.62 4.54 5.86
N ARG A 56 9.64 3.69 5.84
CA ARG A 56 10.92 3.98 6.50
C ARG A 56 12.09 3.38 5.73
N ASP A 57 13.26 3.97 5.91
CA ASP A 57 14.49 3.40 5.38
C ASP A 57 14.90 2.13 6.15
N CYS A 58 15.48 1.20 5.41
CA CYS A 58 16.01 -0.06 5.93
C CYS A 58 17.42 0.17 6.45
N LYS A 59 17.72 -0.28 7.68
CA LYS A 59 19.07 -0.14 8.24
C LYS A 59 20.06 -1.03 7.48
N PRO A 60 21.35 -0.67 7.46
CA PRO A 60 22.38 -1.52 6.85
C PRO A 60 22.33 -2.94 7.42
N ARG A 61 22.27 -3.94 6.54
CA ARG A 61 22.19 -5.38 6.88
C ARG A 61 20.95 -5.79 7.71
N GLU A 62 19.94 -4.94 7.83
CA GLU A 62 18.68 -5.29 8.49
C GLU A 62 18.02 -6.46 7.75
N ARG A 63 17.69 -7.50 8.51
CA ARG A 63 16.86 -8.62 8.06
C ARG A 63 15.42 -8.32 8.44
N VAL A 64 14.59 -8.15 7.43
CA VAL A 64 13.18 -7.78 7.60
C VAL A 64 12.31 -9.00 7.30
N ALA A 65 11.52 -9.42 8.27
CA ALA A 65 10.52 -10.46 8.06
C ALA A 65 9.34 -9.87 7.26
N GLN A 66 9.21 -10.29 6.00
CA GLN A 66 8.18 -9.78 5.09
C GLN A 66 6.82 -10.47 5.32
N THR A 67 5.76 -9.70 5.14
CA THR A 67 4.37 -10.15 5.15
C THR A 67 3.68 -9.51 3.95
N LEU A 68 3.48 -10.26 2.87
CA LEU A 68 3.12 -9.67 1.56
C LEU A 68 1.61 -9.61 1.28
N SER A 69 0.78 -9.72 2.32
CA SER A 69 -0.68 -9.90 2.22
C SER A 69 -1.39 -8.82 1.41
N TYR A 70 -0.93 -7.57 1.47
CA TYR A 70 -1.58 -6.42 0.81
C TYR A 70 -0.75 -5.84 -0.34
N MET A 71 0.29 -6.55 -0.80
CA MET A 71 1.20 -6.04 -1.82
C MET A 71 0.49 -5.68 -3.12
N LYS A 72 -0.46 -6.52 -3.57
CA LYS A 72 -1.21 -6.28 -4.80
C LYS A 72 -2.03 -4.98 -4.69
N LEU A 73 -2.82 -4.86 -3.63
CA LEU A 73 -3.65 -3.68 -3.38
C LEU A 73 -2.82 -2.39 -3.36
N ILE A 74 -1.72 -2.40 -2.61
CA ILE A 74 -0.79 -1.24 -2.50
C ILE A 74 -0.27 -0.85 -3.88
N ARG A 75 0.17 -1.82 -4.69
CA ARG A 75 0.70 -1.56 -6.04
C ARG A 75 -0.36 -1.07 -7.00
N ASP A 76 -1.56 -1.64 -6.98
CA ASP A 76 -2.66 -1.20 -7.84
C ASP A 76 -3.07 0.22 -7.49
N CYS A 77 -3.27 0.52 -6.19
CA CYS A 77 -3.56 1.86 -5.72
C CYS A 77 -2.48 2.87 -6.13
N ALA A 78 -1.20 2.50 -6.00
CA ALA A 78 -0.08 3.34 -6.46
C ALA A 78 -0.06 3.54 -7.98
N HIS A 79 -0.39 2.49 -8.75
CA HIS A 79 -0.44 2.55 -10.21
C HIS A 79 -1.52 3.53 -10.71
N TYR A 80 -2.70 3.49 -10.11
CA TYR A 80 -3.82 4.39 -10.45
C TYR A 80 -3.79 5.72 -9.70
N GLY A 81 -2.88 5.91 -8.74
CA GLY A 81 -2.76 7.14 -7.96
C GLY A 81 -3.94 7.39 -7.01
N VAL A 82 -4.55 6.32 -6.48
CA VAL A 82 -5.75 6.39 -5.63
C VAL A 82 -5.45 5.88 -4.22
N SER A 83 -6.22 6.33 -3.22
CA SER A 83 -6.06 5.94 -1.80
C SER A 83 -7.33 5.30 -1.20
N THR A 84 -8.30 4.93 -2.03
CA THR A 84 -9.50 4.22 -1.60
C THR A 84 -9.77 3.01 -2.47
N VAL A 85 -10.30 1.94 -1.87
CA VAL A 85 -10.68 0.73 -2.61
C VAL A 85 -11.77 1.03 -3.64
N GLN A 86 -12.71 1.92 -3.31
CA GLN A 86 -13.76 2.33 -4.22
C GLN A 86 -13.19 2.99 -5.49
N ALA A 87 -12.28 3.96 -5.33
CA ALA A 87 -11.66 4.63 -6.48
C ALA A 87 -10.81 3.66 -7.32
N LEU A 88 -10.17 2.68 -6.69
CA LEU A 88 -9.46 1.62 -7.42
C LEU A 88 -10.43 0.81 -8.30
N LEU A 89 -11.56 0.36 -7.76
CA LEU A 89 -12.56 -0.41 -8.51
C LEU A 89 -13.11 0.39 -9.70
N ASP A 90 -13.31 1.69 -9.53
CA ASP A 90 -13.83 2.56 -10.60
C ASP A 90 -12.77 2.82 -11.69
N ALA A 91 -11.50 2.96 -11.31
CA ALA A 91 -10.37 3.05 -12.24
C ALA A 91 -10.18 1.75 -13.04
N GLU A 92 -10.27 0.58 -12.39
CA GLU A 92 -10.17 -0.73 -13.05
C GLU A 92 -11.33 -0.97 -14.03
N LYS A 93 -12.56 -0.64 -13.65
CA LYS A 93 -13.72 -0.70 -14.56
C LYS A 93 -13.49 0.17 -15.79
N THR A 94 -13.03 1.40 -15.60
CA THR A 94 -12.75 2.34 -16.69
C THR A 94 -11.66 1.79 -17.62
N ALA A 95 -10.58 1.23 -17.05
CA ALA A 95 -9.49 0.64 -17.82
C ALA A 95 -9.94 -0.61 -18.62
N ARG A 96 -10.82 -1.43 -18.04
CA ARG A 96 -11.39 -2.62 -18.72
C ARG A 96 -12.29 -2.22 -19.88
N SER A 97 -13.17 -1.23 -19.71
CA SER A 97 -14.06 -0.77 -20.78
C SER A 97 -13.29 -0.20 -21.98
N LYS A 98 -12.16 0.47 -21.75
CA LYS A 98 -11.28 0.99 -22.82
C LYS A 98 -10.53 -0.09 -23.61
N LYS A 99 -10.39 -1.31 -23.08
CA LYS A 99 -9.70 -2.42 -23.76
C LYS A 99 -10.62 -3.24 -24.67
N VAL A 100 -11.93 -3.09 -24.51
CA VAL A 100 -12.96 -3.83 -25.26
C VAL A 100 -13.55 -2.99 -26.39
N ALA A 101 -13.30 -1.67 -26.39
CA ALA A 101 -13.57 -0.75 -27.49
C ALA A 101 -12.38 -0.69 -28.44
#